data_AF-A1KY44-F1
#
_entry.id   AF-A1KY44-F1
#
_cell.length_a   1.000
_cell.length_b   1.000
_cell.length_c   1.000
_cell.angle_alpha   90.00
_cell.angle_beta   90.00
_cell.angle_gamma   90.00
#
_symmetry.space_group_name_H-M   'P 1'
#
loop_
_entity.id
_entity.type
_entity.pdbx_description
1 polymer ?
#
loop_
_entity_poly.entity_id
_entity_poly.type
_entity_poly.pdbx_seq_one_letter_code
_entity_poly.pdbx_strand_id
1 'polypeptide(L)'
;MNKIKSKNMMENIILPLFLLLACGISTSNCHAEALYLATGESHIINVKDEIDTIFSSATKVADYELIGTNSIIIYAKEEGLAEFNLFDKKNKPIHKVAVFVDKIISKAKKRIRIEYPDSQININKLGEGYILTGTAQTEEARETIEKIVANAIGSVPVRQEKWGYTIHSHSNITNKITIPVTNQVNVKLTIAEVTKDFTDNIGLDWSTIGNVSGSFHFTQFNAGKISTLVQAINDESVARVLAEPNLSVLSGETASFLVGGELPIVSTTQNTINVSYKEFGIKLNIGAKVSESKRIRVKLDEEVSSLDKMFNVDGGSSYPALRTRKAGTTVELGDGESFILGGLISREDKENLKKIPLIGDIPILGALFRKTGTQTKRSELVVIATVNLVKPMQSKDVGLPDFMKTSTLERFFNYTFIRESKQEKLAKKFLSQGGFIK
;
A
#
# COMPACT_ATOMS: atom_id res chain seq x y z
N MET A 1 10.66 40.33 79.48
CA MET A 1 9.72 39.59 78.59
C MET A 1 9.17 40.60 77.58
N ASN A 2 9.39 40.36 76.27
CA ASN A 2 8.66 40.85 75.07
C ASN A 2 7.85 42.16 75.15
N LYS A 3 7.90 43.10 74.18
CA LYS A 3 7.85 42.89 72.72
C LYS A 3 8.04 44.24 71.98
N ILE A 4 8.59 44.11 70.78
CA ILE A 4 8.78 45.12 69.72
C ILE A 4 7.47 45.42 68.96
N LYS A 5 7.29 46.65 68.49
CA LYS A 5 6.76 47.08 67.16
C LYS A 5 6.67 48.61 67.14
N SER A 6 6.87 49.35 66.06
CA SER A 6 7.51 49.24 64.74
C SER A 6 7.07 50.52 64.03
N LYS A 7 8.03 51.30 63.55
CA LYS A 7 7.90 52.67 63.06
C LYS A 7 8.07 52.65 61.54
N ASN A 8 7.23 53.44 60.84
CA ASN A 8 7.38 53.99 59.49
C ASN A 8 8.54 53.48 58.63
N MET A 9 8.23 52.74 57.56
CA MET A 9 9.15 52.51 56.46
C MET A 9 8.36 52.27 55.15
N MET A 10 7.93 53.35 54.49
CA MET A 10 7.15 53.26 53.24
C MET A 10 7.52 54.35 52.24
N GLU A 11 8.81 54.70 52.09
CA GLU A 11 9.19 55.81 51.19
C GLU A 11 10.48 55.65 50.39
N ASN A 12 11.06 54.45 50.18
CA ASN A 12 12.34 54.40 49.44
C ASN A 12 12.64 53.18 48.55
N ILE A 13 11.65 52.60 47.85
CA ILE A 13 11.87 51.39 47.00
C ILE A 13 11.42 51.58 45.52
N ILE A 14 11.09 52.79 45.06
CA ILE A 14 10.60 52.98 43.67
C ILE A 14 11.70 53.46 42.68
N LEU A 15 12.88 53.88 43.16
CA LEU A 15 13.88 54.52 42.29
C LEU A 15 14.90 53.60 41.56
N PRO A 16 15.11 52.30 41.84
CA PRO A 16 16.03 51.50 41.03
C PRO A 16 15.37 50.71 39.89
N LEU A 17 14.03 50.71 39.77
CA LEU A 17 13.33 49.89 38.77
C LEU A 17 13.29 50.52 37.37
N PHE A 18 13.61 51.81 37.24
CA PHE A 18 13.54 52.52 35.95
C PHE A 18 14.87 52.54 35.17
N LEU A 19 15.99 52.13 35.78
CA LEU A 19 17.30 52.15 35.11
C LEU A 19 17.64 50.84 34.37
N LEU A 20 16.78 49.82 34.46
CA LEU A 20 16.97 48.52 33.79
C LEU A 20 16.19 48.40 32.45
N LEU A 21 15.57 49.49 31.98
CA LEU A 21 14.78 49.53 30.74
C LEU A 21 15.50 50.14 29.52
N ALA A 22 16.77 50.55 29.65
CA ALA A 22 17.48 51.31 28.62
C ALA A 22 18.71 50.60 28.03
N CYS A 23 18.83 49.28 28.17
CA CYS A 23 19.80 48.49 27.40
C CYS A 23 19.05 47.58 26.42
N GLY A 24 18.38 48.23 25.46
CA GLY A 24 17.93 47.56 24.25
C GLY A 24 19.15 47.18 23.43
N ILE A 25 19.71 46.00 23.71
CA ILE A 25 20.64 45.34 22.81
C ILE A 25 19.87 45.15 21.51
N SER A 26 20.12 46.04 20.56
CA SER A 26 19.69 45.87 19.18
C SER A 26 20.49 44.69 18.63
N THR A 27 20.02 43.46 18.88
CA THR A 27 20.51 42.30 18.16
C THR A 27 20.11 42.53 16.71
N SER A 28 21.07 43.03 15.94
CA SER A 28 20.97 43.07 14.49
C SER A 28 20.89 41.61 14.07
N ASN A 29 19.68 41.11 13.83
CA ASN A 29 19.47 39.81 13.24
C ASN A 29 20.07 39.85 11.83
N CYS A 30 21.37 39.56 11.74
CA CYS A 30 22.06 39.36 10.48
C CYS A 30 21.56 38.01 9.95
N HIS A 31 20.45 38.05 9.22
CA HIS A 31 20.01 36.92 8.43
C HIS A 31 21.02 36.77 7.29
N ALA A 32 22.02 35.92 7.48
CA ALA A 32 22.94 35.53 6.43
C ALA A 32 22.16 34.64 5.46
N GLU A 33 21.61 35.23 4.41
CA GLU A 33 20.94 34.50 3.34
C GLU A 33 22.01 33.95 2.39
N ALA A 34 22.02 32.63 2.21
CA ALA A 34 22.90 31.97 1.25
C ALA A 34 22.17 31.89 -0.10
N LEU A 35 22.72 32.56 -1.11
CA LEU A 35 22.17 32.63 -2.45
C LEU A 35 22.93 31.67 -3.37
N TYR A 36 22.21 30.76 -4.04
CA TYR A 36 22.81 29.79 -4.96
C TYR A 36 22.49 30.16 -6.40
N LEU A 37 23.47 30.67 -7.15
CA LEU A 37 23.31 31.13 -8.52
C LEU A 37 23.99 30.21 -9.54
N ALA A 38 23.42 30.16 -10.72
CA ALA A 38 24.10 29.59 -11.87
C ALA A 38 25.06 30.55 -12.55
N THR A 39 26.11 30.02 -13.19
CA THR A 39 26.93 30.82 -14.11
C THR A 39 26.05 31.51 -15.15
N GLY A 40 26.06 32.85 -15.16
CA GLY A 40 25.22 33.69 -16.01
C GLY A 40 23.83 34.04 -15.45
N GLU A 41 23.42 33.50 -14.30
CA GLU A 41 22.22 33.96 -13.59
C GLU A 41 22.51 35.22 -12.78
N SER A 42 21.46 36.01 -12.57
CA SER A 42 21.47 37.20 -11.75
C SER A 42 20.32 37.19 -10.74
N HIS A 43 20.51 37.87 -9.62
CA HIS A 43 19.51 38.03 -8.59
C HIS A 43 19.54 39.45 -8.04
N ILE A 44 18.37 40.04 -7.86
CA ILE A 44 18.23 41.40 -7.36
C ILE A 44 17.95 41.33 -5.86
N ILE A 45 18.73 42.08 -5.08
CA ILE A 45 18.53 42.25 -3.65
C ILE A 45 18.06 43.68 -3.42
N ASN A 46 16.92 43.81 -2.74
CA ASN A 46 16.34 45.09 -2.36
C ASN A 46 16.54 45.30 -0.87
N VAL A 47 17.09 46.45 -0.49
CA VAL A 47 17.30 46.85 0.90
C VAL A 47 16.53 48.13 1.22
N LYS A 48 16.16 48.31 2.48
CA LYS A 48 15.38 49.49 2.91
C LYS A 48 16.23 50.75 3.01
N ASP A 49 17.50 50.59 3.38
CA ASP A 49 18.43 51.69 3.59
C ASP A 49 19.21 52.01 2.30
N GLU A 50 19.67 53.24 2.16
CA GLU A 50 20.48 53.68 1.04
C GLU A 50 21.88 53.04 1.11
N ILE A 51 22.27 52.40 0.01
CA ILE A 51 23.56 51.72 -0.12
C ILE A 51 24.60 52.75 -0.52
N ASP A 52 25.66 52.87 0.28
CA ASP A 52 26.78 53.75 -0.01
C ASP A 52 27.98 52.95 -0.55
N THR A 53 28.33 51.86 0.13
CA THR A 53 29.49 51.05 -0.20
C THR A 53 29.14 49.57 -0.25
N ILE A 54 29.68 48.84 -1.24
CA ILE A 54 29.53 47.39 -1.38
C ILE A 54 30.91 46.75 -1.40
N PHE A 55 31.12 45.78 -0.52
CA PHE A 55 32.31 44.95 -0.52
C PHE A 55 32.00 43.59 -1.13
N SER A 56 32.81 43.14 -2.10
CA SER A 56 32.77 41.78 -2.65
C SER A 56 34.07 41.06 -2.32
N SER A 57 33.98 39.86 -1.74
CA SER A 57 35.17 39.07 -1.40
C SER A 57 35.82 38.41 -2.62
N ALA A 58 35.06 38.16 -3.70
CA ALA A 58 35.53 37.42 -4.86
C ALA A 58 34.81 37.84 -6.16
N THR A 59 35.24 38.94 -6.76
CA THR A 59 34.69 39.49 -8.02
C THR A 59 34.86 38.60 -9.25
N LYS A 60 35.77 37.62 -9.20
CA LYS A 60 35.91 36.59 -10.25
C LYS A 60 34.75 35.58 -10.23
N VAL A 61 34.23 35.27 -9.03
CA VAL A 61 33.16 34.29 -8.83
C VAL A 61 31.80 34.92 -9.13
N ALA A 62 31.52 36.09 -8.54
CA ALA A 62 30.30 36.83 -8.79
C ALA A 62 30.58 38.32 -8.72
N ASP A 63 29.89 39.08 -9.54
CA ASP A 63 30.03 40.53 -9.61
C ASP A 63 28.67 41.21 -9.40
N TYR A 64 28.69 42.51 -9.18
CA TYR A 64 27.50 43.26 -8.82
C TYR A 64 27.38 44.56 -9.61
N GLU A 65 26.16 45.04 -9.73
CA GLU A 65 25.85 46.36 -10.25
C GLU A 65 24.76 47.01 -9.39
N LEU A 66 24.87 48.31 -9.20
CA LEU A 66 23.97 49.08 -8.34
C LEU A 66 22.79 49.57 -9.19
N ILE A 67 21.57 49.28 -8.75
CA ILE A 67 20.34 49.73 -9.42
C ILE A 67 19.68 50.77 -8.51
N GLY A 68 19.90 52.05 -8.82
CA GLY A 68 19.40 53.15 -7.98
C GLY A 68 20.19 53.30 -6.68
N THR A 69 19.50 53.53 -5.58
CA THR A 69 20.11 53.78 -4.24
C THR A 69 19.88 52.66 -3.24
N ASN A 70 18.97 51.72 -3.52
CA ASN A 70 18.45 50.76 -2.54
C ASN A 70 18.42 49.32 -3.08
N SER A 71 18.94 49.09 -4.28
CA SER A 71 18.91 47.77 -4.92
C SER A 71 20.26 47.45 -5.54
N ILE A 72 20.64 46.18 -5.47
CA ILE A 72 21.81 45.63 -6.17
C ILE A 72 21.39 44.45 -7.01
N ILE A 73 21.97 44.31 -8.19
CA ILE A 73 21.92 43.08 -8.95
C ILE A 73 23.26 42.37 -8.81
N ILE A 74 23.22 41.11 -8.36
CA ILE A 74 24.39 40.25 -8.30
C ILE A 74 24.28 39.23 -9.42
N TYR A 75 25.32 39.06 -10.21
CA TYR A 75 25.37 38.09 -11.29
C TYR A 75 26.60 37.19 -11.20
N ALA A 76 26.41 35.91 -11.45
CA ALA A 76 27.42 34.89 -11.26
C ALA A 76 28.28 34.68 -12.52
N LYS A 77 29.60 34.59 -12.33
CA LYS A 77 30.62 34.48 -13.40
C LYS A 77 31.32 33.12 -13.39
N GLU A 78 31.99 32.77 -12.29
CA GLU A 78 32.80 31.55 -12.16
C GLU A 78 32.39 30.74 -10.92
N GLU A 79 32.77 29.47 -10.89
CA GLU A 79 32.48 28.57 -9.76
C GLU A 79 33.24 28.99 -8.49
N GLY A 80 32.55 29.02 -7.36
CA GLY A 80 33.15 29.41 -6.07
C GLY A 80 32.17 30.04 -5.09
N LEU A 81 32.72 30.65 -4.04
CA LEU A 81 31.99 31.43 -3.04
C LEU A 81 32.42 32.90 -3.10
N ALA A 82 31.44 33.80 -3.16
CA ALA A 82 31.62 35.24 -3.03
C ALA A 82 30.71 35.77 -1.93
N GLU A 83 31.26 36.59 -1.02
CA GLU A 83 30.48 37.29 0.00
C GLU A 83 30.31 38.74 -0.41
N PHE A 84 29.09 39.26 -0.28
CA PHE A 84 28.79 40.67 -0.48
C PHE A 84 28.30 41.29 0.82
N ASN A 85 28.95 42.37 1.25
CA ASN A 85 28.53 43.18 2.39
C ASN A 85 28.14 44.56 1.89
N LEU A 86 26.90 44.97 2.18
CA LEU A 86 26.36 46.27 1.84
C LEU A 86 26.44 47.17 3.07
N PHE A 87 26.92 48.40 2.91
CA PHE A 87 27.10 49.38 3.97
C PHE A 87 26.32 50.67 3.69
N ASP A 88 25.84 51.31 4.76
CA ASP A 88 25.21 52.63 4.70
C ASP A 88 26.26 53.76 4.73
N LYS A 89 25.79 55.01 4.58
CA LYS A 89 26.63 56.22 4.66
C LYS A 89 27.39 56.41 5.98
N LYS A 90 27.05 55.65 7.02
CA LYS A 90 27.71 55.65 8.34
C LYS A 90 28.65 54.45 8.51
N ASN A 91 28.97 53.73 7.43
CA ASN A 91 29.74 52.48 7.42
C ASN A 91 29.13 51.36 8.27
N LYS A 92 27.81 51.39 8.52
CA LYS A 92 27.12 50.32 9.21
C LYS A 92 26.71 49.25 8.19
N PRO A 93 26.96 47.95 8.45
CA PRO A 93 26.52 46.89 7.55
C PRO A 93 24.99 46.83 7.54
N ILE A 94 24.40 47.02 6.35
CA ILE A 94 22.97 46.92 6.07
C ILE A 94 22.58 45.45 5.88
N HIS A 95 23.34 44.74 5.03
CA HIS A 95 23.02 43.37 4.64
C HIS A 95 24.27 42.60 4.24
N LYS A 96 24.29 41.30 4.55
CA LYS A 96 25.36 40.37 4.18
C LYS A 96 24.75 39.19 3.44
N VAL A 97 25.26 38.90 2.24
CA VAL A 97 24.81 37.76 1.42
C VAL A 97 26.02 36.94 0.99
N ALA A 98 25.90 35.61 1.07
CA ALA A 98 26.91 34.68 0.57
C ALA A 98 26.39 34.03 -0.72
N VAL A 99 27.12 34.20 -1.81
CA VAL A 99 26.76 33.71 -3.14
C VAL A 99 27.61 32.50 -3.48
N PHE A 100 26.93 31.38 -3.68
CA PHE A 100 27.53 30.12 -4.10
C PHE A 100 27.22 29.89 -5.58
N VAL A 101 28.26 29.79 -6.40
CA VAL A 101 28.14 29.52 -7.83
C VAL A 101 28.60 28.10 -8.09
N ASP A 102 27.68 27.25 -8.58
CA ASP A 102 27.95 25.84 -8.86
C ASP A 102 27.36 25.44 -10.22
N LYS A 103 28.23 25.13 -11.18
CA LYS A 103 27.85 24.80 -12.57
C LYS A 103 27.01 23.53 -12.69
N ILE A 104 27.19 22.58 -11.77
CA ILE A 104 26.49 21.29 -11.77
C ILE A 104 25.05 21.50 -11.31
N ILE A 105 24.87 22.18 -10.17
CA ILE A 105 23.54 22.50 -9.62
C ILE A 105 22.73 23.32 -10.61
N SER A 106 23.39 24.27 -11.28
CA SER A 106 22.80 25.14 -12.30
C SER A 106 22.12 24.38 -13.43
N LYS A 107 22.82 23.40 -14.01
CA LYS A 107 22.30 22.59 -15.11
C LYS A 107 21.12 21.75 -14.64
N ALA A 108 21.20 21.19 -13.44
CA ALA A 108 20.12 20.42 -12.84
C ALA A 108 18.87 21.30 -12.61
N LYS A 109 19.02 22.47 -11.98
CA LYS A 109 17.93 23.44 -11.77
C LYS A 109 17.25 23.84 -13.08
N LYS A 110 18.04 24.18 -14.10
CA LYS A 110 17.50 24.55 -15.42
C LYS A 110 16.72 23.41 -16.07
N ARG A 111 17.24 22.18 -16.00
CA ARG A 111 16.56 20.99 -16.53
C ARG A 111 15.26 20.72 -15.80
N ILE A 112 15.26 20.77 -14.47
CA ILE A 112 14.06 20.58 -13.64
C ILE A 112 12.99 21.61 -14.00
N ARG A 113 13.36 22.88 -14.18
CA ARG A 113 12.39 23.95 -14.54
C ARG A 113 11.77 23.78 -15.93
N ILE A 114 12.48 23.12 -16.85
CA ILE A 114 11.98 22.83 -18.22
C ILE A 114 11.09 21.58 -18.21
N GLU A 115 11.52 20.50 -17.56
CA GLU A 115 10.79 19.23 -17.56
C GLU A 115 9.60 19.24 -16.58
N TYR A 116 9.70 19.95 -15.45
CA TYR A 116 8.71 20.01 -14.38
C TYR A 116 8.39 21.46 -13.98
N PRO A 117 7.74 22.27 -14.86
CA PRO A 117 7.50 23.69 -14.62
C PRO A 117 6.63 23.98 -13.38
N ASP A 118 5.74 23.05 -13.03
CA ASP A 118 4.84 23.16 -11.88
C ASP A 118 5.46 22.69 -10.55
N SER A 119 6.70 22.20 -10.57
CA SER A 119 7.43 21.78 -9.37
C SER A 119 8.41 22.87 -8.94
N GLN A 120 8.28 23.36 -7.71
CA GLN A 120 9.17 24.38 -7.15
C GLN A 120 10.24 23.70 -6.32
N ILE A 121 11.44 23.52 -6.88
CA ILE A 121 12.52 22.76 -6.23
C ILE A 121 13.71 23.67 -5.92
N ASN A 122 14.15 23.61 -4.68
CA ASN A 122 15.37 24.25 -4.19
C ASN A 122 16.43 23.18 -3.89
N ILE A 123 17.64 23.42 -4.39
CA ILE A 123 18.81 22.55 -4.21
C ILE A 123 19.83 23.33 -3.39
N ASN A 124 20.08 22.87 -2.17
CA ASN A 124 21.02 23.48 -1.25
C ASN A 124 22.17 22.51 -0.96
N LYS A 125 23.41 23.00 -1.00
CA LYS A 125 24.60 22.21 -0.66
C LYS A 125 24.88 22.31 0.85
N LEU A 126 25.04 21.17 1.52
CA LEU A 126 25.38 21.08 2.93
C LEU A 126 26.55 20.11 3.13
N GLY A 127 27.76 20.65 3.33
CA GLY A 127 28.98 19.84 3.39
C GLY A 127 29.23 19.12 2.06
N GLU A 128 29.40 17.79 2.13
CA GLU A 128 29.55 16.91 0.96
C GLU A 128 28.21 16.46 0.36
N GLY A 129 27.09 16.76 1.03
CA GLY A 129 25.74 16.37 0.63
C GLY A 129 24.90 17.50 0.05
N TYR A 130 23.80 17.13 -0.59
CA TYR A 130 22.80 18.03 -1.16
C TYR A 130 21.44 17.78 -0.53
N ILE A 131 20.72 18.85 -0.22
CA ILE A 131 19.36 18.79 0.30
C ILE A 131 18.41 19.33 -0.76
N LEU A 132 17.45 18.48 -1.15
CA LEU A 132 16.36 18.86 -2.05
C LEU A 132 15.15 19.25 -1.22
N THR A 133 14.65 20.46 -1.42
CA THR A 133 13.44 20.96 -0.74
C THR A 133 12.47 21.54 -1.76
N GLY A 134 11.20 21.66 -1.38
CA GLY A 134 10.18 22.28 -2.21
C GLY A 134 8.99 21.36 -2.46
N THR A 135 8.29 21.59 -3.58
CA THR A 135 7.06 20.87 -3.93
C THR A 135 7.18 20.19 -5.29
N ALA A 136 6.79 18.91 -5.36
CA ALA A 136 6.61 18.16 -6.59
C ALA A 136 5.16 17.71 -6.74
N GLN A 137 4.65 17.67 -7.97
CA GLN A 137 3.24 17.34 -8.24
C GLN A 137 2.91 15.86 -8.00
N THR A 138 3.85 14.96 -8.27
CA THR A 138 3.66 13.51 -8.18
C THR A 138 4.87 12.83 -7.56
N GLU A 139 4.67 11.59 -7.10
CA GLU A 139 5.76 10.75 -6.59
C GLU A 139 6.76 10.38 -7.71
N GLU A 140 6.27 10.24 -8.95
CA GLU A 140 7.09 10.01 -10.14
C GLU A 140 8.01 11.21 -10.44
N ALA A 141 7.48 12.44 -10.37
CA ALA A 141 8.27 13.65 -10.51
C ALA A 141 9.31 13.78 -9.40
N ARG A 142 8.93 13.52 -8.13
CA ARG A 142 9.84 13.56 -6.97
C ARG A 142 11.06 12.66 -7.16
N GLU A 143 10.86 11.41 -7.57
CA GLU A 143 11.93 10.46 -7.84
C GLU A 143 12.80 10.86 -9.04
N THR A 144 12.18 11.36 -10.11
CA THR A 144 12.92 11.74 -11.33
C THR A 144 13.77 12.98 -11.10
N ILE A 145 13.26 13.96 -10.35
CA ILE A 145 14.00 15.14 -9.89
C ILE A 145 15.22 14.71 -9.06
N GLU A 146 15.03 13.78 -8.12
CA GLU A 146 16.15 13.23 -7.34
C GLU A 146 17.21 12.60 -8.24
N LYS A 147 16.80 11.78 -9.21
CA LYS A 147 17.71 11.16 -10.20
C LYS A 147 18.45 12.19 -11.05
N ILE A 148 17.78 13.27 -11.47
CA ILE A 148 18.41 14.36 -12.24
C ILE A 148 19.55 14.99 -11.42
N VAL A 149 19.29 15.30 -10.14
CA VAL A 149 20.31 15.88 -9.26
C VAL A 149 21.41 14.88 -8.98
N ALA A 150 21.07 13.62 -8.70
CA ALA A 150 22.05 12.56 -8.47
C ALA A 150 23.03 12.35 -9.62
N ASN A 151 22.50 12.30 -10.85
CA ASN A 151 23.31 12.19 -12.05
C ASN A 151 24.19 13.43 -12.25
N ALA A 152 23.69 14.62 -11.90
CA ALA A 152 24.47 15.85 -12.01
C ALA A 152 25.69 15.83 -11.07
N ILE A 153 25.49 15.41 -9.81
CA ILE A 153 26.55 15.41 -8.78
C ILE A 153 27.43 14.14 -8.81
N GLY A 154 27.17 13.21 -9.73
CA GLY A 154 27.92 11.95 -9.82
C GLY A 154 27.68 11.00 -8.64
N SER A 155 26.50 11.05 -8.01
CA SER A 155 26.19 10.17 -6.88
C SER A 155 25.99 8.73 -7.35
N VAL A 156 26.58 7.78 -6.62
CA VAL A 156 26.41 6.35 -6.89
C VAL A 156 25.05 5.91 -6.36
N PRO A 157 24.18 5.30 -7.18
CA PRO A 157 22.91 4.80 -6.71
C PRO A 157 23.13 3.61 -5.77
N VAL A 158 22.65 3.73 -4.54
CA VAL A 158 22.53 2.61 -3.61
C VAL A 158 21.23 1.89 -3.95
N ARG A 159 21.34 0.66 -4.46
CA ARG A 159 20.19 -0.18 -4.77
C ARG A 159 19.58 -0.67 -3.46
N GLN A 160 18.39 -0.20 -3.12
CA GLN A 160 17.57 -0.79 -2.07
C GLN A 160 16.35 -1.45 -2.70
N GLU A 161 16.16 -2.74 -2.46
CA GLU A 161 14.96 -3.43 -2.86
C GLU A 161 13.95 -3.37 -1.72
N LYS A 162 12.84 -2.66 -1.95
CA LYS A 162 11.69 -2.62 -1.06
C LYS A 162 10.50 -3.19 -1.82
N TRP A 163 9.99 -4.36 -1.41
CA TRP A 163 8.83 -5.00 -2.05
C TRP A 163 8.95 -5.17 -3.58
N GLY A 164 10.16 -5.47 -4.09
CA GLY A 164 10.45 -5.60 -5.53
C GLY A 164 10.30 -4.31 -6.35
N TYR A 165 10.15 -3.16 -5.70
CA TYR A 165 10.48 -1.86 -6.27
C TYR A 165 11.95 -1.56 -5.95
N THR A 166 12.71 -1.21 -6.97
CA THR A 166 14.09 -0.72 -6.80
C THR A 166 14.03 0.75 -6.41
N ILE A 167 14.23 1.03 -5.12
CA ILE A 167 14.42 2.39 -4.63
C ILE A 167 15.91 2.71 -4.83
N HIS A 168 16.17 3.73 -5.66
CA HIS A 168 17.49 4.27 -5.84
C HIS A 168 17.69 5.36 -4.79
N SER A 169 18.37 5.02 -3.70
CA SER A 169 18.78 6.03 -2.70
C SER A 169 20.19 6.49 -3.04
N HIS A 170 20.47 7.77 -2.85
CA HIS A 170 21.75 8.39 -3.18
C HIS A 170 22.43 8.84 -1.90
N SER A 171 23.64 8.33 -1.62
CA SER A 171 24.33 8.51 -0.31
C SER A 171 24.57 9.99 0.07
N ASN A 172 24.63 10.88 -0.92
CA ASN A 172 24.97 12.28 -0.75
C ASN A 172 23.76 13.20 -1.01
N ILE A 173 22.53 12.67 -1.03
CA ILE A 173 21.32 13.44 -1.29
C ILE A 173 20.29 13.15 -0.21
N THR A 174 19.82 14.21 0.45
CA THR A 174 18.67 14.15 1.34
C THR A 174 17.47 14.75 0.64
N ASN A 175 16.52 13.90 0.23
CA ASN A 175 15.28 14.34 -0.40
C ASN A 175 14.24 14.75 0.65
N LYS A 176 13.90 16.04 0.69
CA LYS A 176 12.82 16.63 1.52
C LYS A 176 11.76 17.32 0.65
N ILE A 177 11.62 16.91 -0.61
CA ILE A 177 10.57 17.42 -1.49
C ILE A 177 9.22 16.90 -0.96
N THR A 178 8.27 17.81 -0.84
CA THR A 178 6.90 17.54 -0.39
C THR A 178 5.96 17.39 -1.58
N ILE A 179 4.91 16.60 -1.42
CA ILE A 179 3.87 16.43 -2.44
C ILE A 179 2.59 17.06 -1.89
N PRO A 180 2.03 18.09 -2.54
CA PRO A 180 0.88 18.84 -2.01
C PRO A 180 -0.42 18.02 -2.02
N VAL A 181 -0.51 16.99 -2.87
CA VAL A 181 -1.64 16.06 -2.94
C VAL A 181 -1.17 14.63 -2.75
N THR A 182 -1.51 14.03 -1.61
CA THR A 182 -1.33 12.59 -1.43
C THR A 182 -2.45 11.85 -2.15
N ASN A 183 -2.09 11.22 -3.26
CA ASN A 183 -3.00 10.31 -3.95
C ASN A 183 -3.12 9.03 -3.13
N GLN A 184 -4.33 8.72 -2.67
CA GLN A 184 -4.62 7.49 -1.98
C GLN A 184 -5.32 6.53 -2.93
N VAL A 185 -4.84 5.30 -2.97
CA VAL A 185 -5.38 4.25 -3.82
C VAL A 185 -6.12 3.26 -2.94
N ASN A 186 -7.36 2.96 -3.29
CA ASN A 186 -8.11 1.84 -2.74
C ASN A 186 -8.06 0.67 -3.72
N VAL A 187 -7.76 -0.52 -3.21
CA VAL A 187 -7.75 -1.74 -4.02
C VAL A 187 -8.67 -2.76 -3.38
N LYS A 188 -9.68 -3.14 -4.15
CA LYS A 188 -10.62 -4.20 -3.83
C LYS A 188 -10.23 -5.46 -4.58
N LEU A 189 -9.92 -6.52 -3.85
CA LEU A 189 -9.67 -7.85 -4.40
C LEU A 189 -10.92 -8.70 -4.21
N THR A 190 -11.24 -9.56 -5.18
CA THR A 190 -12.33 -10.53 -5.11
C THR A 190 -11.79 -11.88 -5.58
N ILE A 191 -11.85 -12.86 -4.68
CA ILE A 191 -11.37 -14.21 -4.92
C ILE A 191 -12.59 -15.13 -4.95
N ALA A 192 -12.88 -15.70 -6.10
CA ALA A 192 -14.02 -16.60 -6.29
C ALA A 192 -13.54 -17.99 -6.72
N GLU A 193 -14.10 -19.03 -6.12
CA GLU A 193 -13.92 -20.42 -6.54
C GLU A 193 -15.27 -20.99 -6.98
N VAL A 194 -15.32 -21.47 -8.21
CA VAL A 194 -16.47 -22.16 -8.76
C VAL A 194 -16.14 -23.64 -8.80
N THR A 195 -16.77 -24.43 -7.94
CA THR A 195 -16.66 -25.89 -8.00
C THR A 195 -17.91 -26.46 -8.63
N LYS A 196 -17.75 -27.24 -9.70
CA LYS A 196 -18.81 -28.05 -10.30
C LYS A 196 -18.47 -29.51 -10.06
N ASP A 197 -19.27 -30.20 -9.27
CA ASP A 197 -19.20 -31.65 -9.13
C ASP A 197 -20.40 -32.21 -9.90
N PHE A 198 -20.12 -32.92 -10.98
CA PHE A 198 -21.12 -33.54 -11.82
C PHE A 198 -20.98 -35.04 -11.65
N THR A 199 -22.02 -35.68 -11.11
CA THR A 199 -22.05 -37.12 -10.88
C THR A 199 -23.22 -37.71 -11.65
N ASP A 200 -22.92 -38.38 -12.76
CA ASP A 200 -23.88 -39.19 -13.49
C ASP A 200 -23.79 -40.64 -13.01
N ASN A 201 -24.86 -41.14 -12.39
CA ASN A 201 -25.01 -42.57 -12.12
C ASN A 201 -26.20 -43.08 -12.92
N ILE A 202 -25.96 -44.04 -13.80
CA ILE A 202 -27.02 -44.65 -14.62
C ILE A 202 -26.82 -46.16 -14.63
N GLY A 203 -27.88 -46.89 -14.28
CA GLY A 203 -27.93 -48.34 -14.41
C GLY A 203 -28.60 -49.02 -13.22
N LEU A 204 -28.63 -50.35 -13.27
CA LEU A 204 -29.27 -51.20 -12.28
C LEU A 204 -28.21 -51.88 -11.41
N ASP A 205 -28.38 -51.85 -10.09
CA ASP A 205 -27.45 -52.49 -9.16
C ASP A 205 -27.91 -53.92 -8.81
N TRP A 206 -27.32 -54.92 -9.48
CA TRP A 206 -27.68 -56.34 -9.31
C TRP A 206 -26.96 -57.01 -8.12
N SER A 207 -26.10 -56.28 -7.40
CA SER A 207 -25.21 -56.84 -6.36
C SER A 207 -25.92 -57.24 -5.06
N THR A 208 -27.22 -56.99 -4.95
CA THR A 208 -28.04 -57.30 -3.77
C THR A 208 -28.77 -58.66 -3.85
N ILE A 209 -28.53 -59.46 -4.90
CA ILE A 209 -29.29 -60.71 -5.16
C ILE A 209 -28.56 -62.00 -4.71
N GLY A 210 -27.37 -61.94 -4.11
CA GLY A 210 -26.78 -63.13 -3.46
C GLY A 210 -25.37 -62.97 -2.88
N ASN A 211 -25.12 -63.56 -1.71
CA ASN A 211 -23.86 -63.51 -0.95
C ASN A 211 -22.70 -64.37 -1.53
N VAL A 212 -22.76 -64.78 -2.80
CA VAL A 212 -21.71 -65.59 -3.43
C VAL A 212 -21.43 -65.08 -4.85
N SER A 213 -20.22 -64.56 -5.05
CA SER A 213 -19.69 -64.16 -6.35
C SER A 213 -19.78 -65.34 -7.34
N GLY A 214 -20.54 -65.18 -8.41
CA GLY A 214 -20.67 -66.17 -9.48
C GLY A 214 -21.92 -67.07 -9.44
N SER A 215 -22.87 -66.85 -8.52
CA SER A 215 -24.15 -67.58 -8.52
C SER A 215 -25.31 -66.69 -9.00
N PHE A 216 -26.10 -67.17 -9.97
CA PHE A 216 -27.34 -66.53 -10.42
C PHE A 216 -28.53 -67.23 -9.78
N HIS A 217 -29.08 -66.66 -8.70
CA HIS A 217 -30.37 -67.10 -8.16
C HIS A 217 -31.51 -66.35 -8.89
N PHE A 218 -32.18 -67.03 -9.83
CA PHE A 218 -33.46 -66.57 -10.39
C PHE A 218 -34.58 -66.84 -9.39
N THR A 219 -34.64 -66.06 -8.30
CA THR A 219 -35.81 -66.09 -7.41
C THR A 219 -36.79 -64.98 -7.81
N GLN A 220 -38.07 -65.34 -7.76
CA GLN A 220 -39.24 -64.65 -8.30
C GLN A 220 -39.14 -63.11 -8.39
N PHE A 221 -39.22 -62.62 -9.64
CA PHE A 221 -39.46 -61.22 -9.97
C PHE A 221 -40.84 -60.78 -9.44
N ASN A 222 -40.87 -60.23 -8.23
CA ASN A 222 -42.05 -59.53 -7.71
C ASN A 222 -41.97 -58.05 -8.10
N ALA A 223 -42.94 -57.56 -8.89
CA ALA A 223 -43.00 -56.20 -9.41
C ALA A 223 -42.93 -55.10 -8.33
N GLY A 224 -43.28 -55.42 -7.08
CA GLY A 224 -43.21 -54.49 -5.95
C GLY A 224 -41.80 -54.13 -5.46
N LYS A 225 -40.74 -54.84 -5.89
CA LYS A 225 -39.33 -54.57 -5.48
C LYS A 225 -38.48 -53.86 -6.56
N ILE A 226 -39.06 -53.59 -7.74
CA ILE A 226 -38.37 -52.95 -8.86
C ILE A 226 -38.19 -51.43 -8.65
N SER A 227 -39.02 -50.81 -7.80
CA SER A 227 -38.99 -49.36 -7.55
C SER A 227 -37.73 -48.85 -6.83
N THR A 228 -36.89 -49.74 -6.27
CA THR A 228 -35.67 -49.38 -5.54
C THR A 228 -34.37 -49.58 -6.34
N LEU A 229 -34.46 -50.02 -7.61
CA LEU A 229 -33.28 -50.44 -8.41
C LEU A 229 -32.77 -49.38 -9.39
N VAL A 230 -33.58 -48.37 -9.72
CA VAL A 230 -33.21 -47.32 -10.67
C VAL A 230 -32.66 -46.12 -9.90
N GLN A 231 -31.37 -45.86 -10.06
CA GLN A 231 -30.71 -44.68 -9.49
C GLN A 231 -30.27 -43.77 -10.63
N ALA A 232 -30.77 -42.54 -10.64
CA ALA A 232 -30.32 -41.44 -11.49
C ALA A 232 -30.20 -40.21 -10.60
N ILE A 233 -29.00 -39.65 -10.52
CA ILE A 233 -28.68 -38.45 -9.73
C ILE A 233 -28.00 -37.48 -10.69
N ASN A 234 -28.37 -36.21 -10.63
CA ASN A 234 -27.75 -35.12 -11.35
C ASN A 234 -27.65 -33.93 -10.38
N ASP A 235 -26.44 -33.52 -10.03
CA ASP A 235 -26.19 -32.48 -9.04
C ASP A 235 -25.96 -31.11 -9.71
N GLU A 236 -26.46 -30.04 -9.07
CA GLU A 236 -26.33 -28.66 -9.53
C GLU A 236 -25.09 -27.94 -8.96
N SER A 237 -24.55 -26.99 -9.73
CA SER A 237 -23.32 -26.25 -9.42
C SER A 237 -23.47 -25.19 -8.32
N VAL A 238 -22.43 -24.97 -7.51
CA VAL A 238 -22.39 -23.89 -6.49
C VAL A 238 -21.12 -23.05 -6.65
N ALA A 239 -21.27 -21.75 -6.92
CA ALA A 239 -20.17 -20.77 -6.87
C ALA A 239 -19.99 -20.26 -5.44
N ARG A 240 -18.75 -20.14 -4.96
CA ARG A 240 -18.43 -19.64 -3.62
C ARG A 240 -17.35 -18.56 -3.68
N VAL A 241 -17.65 -17.39 -3.14
CA VAL A 241 -16.63 -16.35 -2.89
C VAL A 241 -15.79 -16.78 -1.69
N LEU A 242 -14.47 -16.84 -1.87
CA LEU A 242 -13.53 -17.25 -0.83
C LEU A 242 -13.10 -16.07 0.04
N ALA A 243 -12.89 -14.90 -0.56
CA ALA A 243 -12.48 -13.69 0.15
C ALA A 243 -12.67 -12.42 -0.68
N GLU A 244 -12.99 -11.30 -0.01
CA GLU A 244 -13.00 -9.95 -0.59
C GLU A 244 -12.20 -8.97 0.29
N PRO A 245 -10.85 -9.06 0.33
CA PRO A 245 -10.07 -8.08 1.07
C PRO A 245 -10.11 -6.72 0.37
N ASN A 246 -10.24 -5.67 1.18
CA ASN A 246 -10.29 -4.29 0.72
C ASN A 246 -9.24 -3.49 1.49
N LEU A 247 -8.28 -2.91 0.78
CA LEU A 247 -7.13 -2.25 1.39
C LEU A 247 -6.89 -0.91 0.71
N SER A 248 -6.47 0.08 1.49
CA SER A 248 -6.06 1.37 0.95
C SER A 248 -4.61 1.67 1.30
N VAL A 249 -3.91 2.28 0.34
CA VAL A 249 -2.48 2.56 0.42
C VAL A 249 -2.21 3.93 -0.20
N LEU A 250 -1.25 4.65 0.36
CA LEU A 250 -0.77 5.90 -0.24
C LEU A 250 0.05 5.60 -1.49
N SER A 251 -0.02 6.47 -2.49
CA SER A 251 0.81 6.35 -3.69
C SER A 251 2.30 6.38 -3.32
N GLY A 252 3.05 5.37 -3.76
CA GLY A 252 4.47 5.17 -3.43
C GLY A 252 4.71 4.34 -2.18
N GLU A 253 3.68 4.04 -1.40
CA GLU A 253 3.77 3.24 -0.19
C GLU A 253 3.26 1.81 -0.39
N THR A 254 3.53 0.98 0.61
CA THR A 254 3.09 -0.41 0.67
C THR A 254 2.21 -0.64 1.89
N ALA A 255 1.21 -1.50 1.74
CA ALA A 255 0.38 -1.96 2.84
C ALA A 255 0.37 -3.50 2.87
N SER A 256 0.37 -4.06 4.08
CA SER A 256 0.20 -5.50 4.31
C SER A 256 -1.05 -5.74 5.14
N PHE A 257 -1.76 -6.81 4.81
CA PHE A 257 -2.99 -7.22 5.47
C PHE A 257 -2.94 -8.72 5.69
N LEU A 258 -3.04 -9.15 6.93
CA LEU A 258 -3.08 -10.55 7.31
C LEU A 258 -4.30 -10.81 8.17
N VAL A 259 -5.12 -11.79 7.77
CA VAL A 259 -6.28 -12.27 8.52
C VAL A 259 -6.21 -13.78 8.56
N GLY A 260 -6.03 -14.35 9.76
CA GLY A 260 -5.87 -15.77 9.93
C GLY A 260 -5.34 -16.14 11.31
N GLY A 261 -4.51 -17.19 11.36
CA GLY A 261 -3.89 -17.66 12.59
C GLY A 261 -2.52 -18.29 12.33
N GLU A 262 -1.92 -18.82 13.39
CA GLU A 262 -0.61 -19.49 13.33
C GLU A 262 -0.75 -20.97 13.67
N LEU A 263 -0.14 -21.82 12.84
CA LEU A 263 -0.09 -23.26 13.04
C LEU A 263 1.27 -23.64 13.65
N PRO A 264 1.31 -24.17 14.89
CA PRO A 264 2.55 -24.65 15.48
C PRO A 264 3.00 -25.96 14.82
N ILE A 265 4.23 -25.98 14.34
CA ILE A 265 4.94 -27.14 13.81
C ILE A 265 5.99 -27.53 14.83
N VAL A 266 5.79 -28.67 15.48
CA VAL A 266 6.72 -29.21 16.46
C VAL A 266 7.70 -30.14 15.74
N SER A 267 8.99 -29.85 15.85
CA SER A 267 10.07 -30.72 15.36
C SER A 267 10.99 -31.12 16.51
N THR A 268 11.31 -32.41 16.60
CA THR A 268 12.25 -32.92 17.60
C THR A 268 13.57 -33.21 16.90
N THR A 269 14.64 -32.51 17.27
CA THR A 269 16.00 -32.77 16.76
C THR A 269 16.92 -33.00 17.95
N GLN A 270 17.59 -34.15 18.01
CA GLN A 270 18.54 -34.51 19.08
C GLN A 270 17.99 -34.23 20.50
N ASN A 271 16.82 -34.77 20.82
CA ASN A 271 16.12 -34.56 22.11
C ASN A 271 15.73 -33.10 22.45
N THR A 272 15.90 -32.15 21.52
CA THR A 272 15.42 -30.77 21.68
C THR A 272 14.10 -30.60 20.92
N ILE A 273 13.07 -30.14 21.62
CA ILE A 273 11.77 -29.79 21.03
C ILE A 273 11.86 -28.37 20.49
N ASN A 274 11.77 -28.21 19.17
CA ASN A 274 11.66 -26.93 18.49
C ASN A 274 10.21 -26.72 18.07
N VAL A 275 9.65 -25.55 18.37
CA VAL A 275 8.30 -25.15 17.93
C VAL A 275 8.44 -24.00 16.95
N SER A 276 8.01 -24.21 15.70
CA SER A 276 8.00 -23.20 14.65
C SER A 276 6.55 -22.85 14.29
N TYR A 277 6.21 -21.57 14.23
CA TYR A 277 4.87 -21.13 13.87
C TYR A 277 4.79 -20.83 12.37
N LYS A 278 3.74 -21.34 11.72
CA LYS A 278 3.46 -21.06 10.32
C LYS A 278 2.11 -20.35 10.18
N GLU A 279 2.13 -19.11 9.70
CA GLU A 279 0.94 -18.33 9.40
C GLU A 279 0.06 -19.06 8.36
N PHE A 280 -1.26 -19.00 8.57
CA PHE A 280 -2.25 -19.35 7.55
C PHE A 280 -3.42 -18.37 7.58
N GLY A 281 -4.17 -18.28 6.50
CA GLY A 281 -5.27 -17.32 6.28
C GLY A 281 -5.08 -16.52 5.00
N ILE A 282 -5.62 -15.31 4.97
CA ILE A 282 -5.51 -14.37 3.86
C ILE A 282 -4.38 -13.40 4.16
N LYS A 283 -3.31 -13.47 3.38
CA LYS A 283 -2.18 -12.54 3.41
C LYS A 283 -2.15 -11.79 2.09
N LEU A 284 -2.35 -10.48 2.15
CA LEU A 284 -2.33 -9.59 1.00
C LEU A 284 -1.26 -8.53 1.24
N ASN A 285 -0.35 -8.41 0.30
CA ASN A 285 0.58 -7.29 0.27
C ASN A 285 0.36 -6.51 -1.01
N ILE A 286 0.34 -5.19 -0.86
CA ILE A 286 0.03 -4.29 -1.96
C ILE A 286 0.97 -3.10 -1.95
N GLY A 287 1.39 -2.70 -3.13
CA GLY A 287 2.00 -1.39 -3.37
C GLY A 287 1.34 -0.73 -4.55
N ALA A 288 0.97 0.54 -4.42
CA ALA A 288 0.37 1.29 -5.51
C ALA A 288 1.15 2.58 -5.76
N LYS A 289 1.30 2.96 -7.02
CA LYS A 289 1.94 4.21 -7.43
C LYS A 289 1.15 4.85 -8.56
N VAL A 290 0.81 6.11 -8.40
CA VAL A 290 0.09 6.90 -9.40
C VAL A 290 1.10 7.60 -10.31
N SER A 291 0.96 7.41 -11.61
CA SER A 291 1.74 8.09 -12.65
C SER A 291 1.14 9.46 -12.97
N GLU A 292 1.92 10.33 -13.61
CA GLU A 292 1.49 11.63 -14.13
C GLU A 292 0.29 11.52 -15.08
N SER A 293 0.20 10.41 -15.82
CA SER A 293 -0.92 10.10 -16.73
C SER A 293 -2.22 9.69 -16.00
N LYS A 294 -2.27 9.81 -14.67
CA LYS A 294 -3.36 9.32 -13.79
C LYS A 294 -3.61 7.82 -13.86
N ARG A 295 -2.64 7.06 -14.36
CA ARG A 295 -2.65 5.60 -14.30
C ARG A 295 -2.08 5.12 -12.97
N ILE A 296 -2.63 4.04 -12.46
CA ILE A 296 -2.31 3.45 -11.18
C ILE A 296 -1.56 2.15 -11.44
N ARG A 297 -0.26 2.17 -11.18
CA ARG A 297 0.56 0.95 -11.15
C ARG A 297 0.36 0.27 -9.82
N VAL A 298 -0.08 -0.98 -9.83
CA VAL A 298 -0.30 -1.78 -8.63
C VAL A 298 0.51 -3.04 -8.69
N LYS A 299 1.27 -3.30 -7.63
CA LYS A 299 1.90 -4.58 -7.34
C LYS A 299 1.09 -5.29 -6.27
N LEU A 300 0.70 -6.52 -6.56
CA LEU A 300 -0.13 -7.36 -5.69
C LEU A 300 0.63 -8.67 -5.44
N ASP A 301 0.71 -9.04 -4.17
CA ASP A 301 1.20 -10.34 -3.72
C ASP A 301 0.18 -10.91 -2.73
N GLU A 302 -0.71 -11.77 -3.22
CA GLU A 302 -1.75 -12.41 -2.44
C GLU A 302 -1.47 -13.90 -2.15
N GLU A 303 -1.80 -14.31 -0.94
CA GLU A 303 -1.73 -15.67 -0.46
C GLU A 303 -2.98 -16.00 0.35
N VAL A 304 -3.70 -17.04 -0.06
CA VAL A 304 -4.84 -17.58 0.66
C VAL A 304 -4.50 -19.00 1.09
N SER A 305 -4.48 -19.22 2.39
CA SER A 305 -4.17 -20.51 2.99
C SER A 305 -5.26 -20.94 3.96
N SER A 306 -5.58 -22.23 3.93
CA SER A 306 -6.53 -22.87 4.83
C SER A 306 -5.92 -24.14 5.40
N LEU A 307 -6.28 -24.49 6.63
CA LEU A 307 -6.00 -25.82 7.17
C LEU A 307 -6.68 -26.87 6.30
N ASP A 308 -5.93 -27.90 5.92
CA ASP A 308 -6.42 -29.05 5.18
C ASP A 308 -6.47 -30.29 6.10
N LYS A 309 -7.04 -31.39 5.59
CA LYS A 309 -7.10 -32.66 6.33
C LYS A 309 -5.71 -33.09 6.79
N MET A 310 -5.65 -33.70 7.96
CA MET A 310 -4.38 -34.15 8.51
C MET A 310 -3.76 -35.22 7.58
N PHE A 311 -2.49 -35.03 7.25
CA PHE A 311 -1.67 -35.97 6.53
C PHE A 311 -1.27 -37.09 7.50
N ASN A 312 -1.84 -38.27 7.31
CA ASN A 312 -1.53 -39.44 8.12
C ASN A 312 -0.33 -40.17 7.52
N VAL A 313 0.70 -40.40 8.32
CA VAL A 313 1.83 -41.25 7.97
C VAL A 313 1.56 -42.64 8.54
N ASP A 314 1.89 -43.69 7.77
CA ASP A 314 1.85 -45.07 8.25
C ASP A 314 2.69 -45.18 9.53
N GLY A 315 2.04 -45.53 10.65
CA GLY A 315 2.63 -45.47 12.00
C GLY A 315 1.86 -44.60 13.01
N GLY A 316 0.75 -43.97 12.61
CA GLY A 316 -0.20 -43.32 13.53
C GLY A 316 0.08 -41.84 13.82
N SER A 317 1.13 -41.27 13.23
CA SER A 317 1.41 -39.84 13.32
C SER A 317 0.61 -39.06 12.27
N SER A 318 -0.05 -37.99 12.71
CA SER A 318 -0.93 -37.17 11.88
C SER A 318 -0.45 -35.72 11.89
N TYR A 319 -0.13 -35.18 10.71
CA TYR A 319 0.42 -33.83 10.55
C TYR A 319 -0.61 -32.90 9.91
N PRO A 320 -0.82 -31.68 10.41
CA PRO A 320 -1.72 -30.72 9.76
C PRO A 320 -1.14 -30.30 8.40
N ALA A 321 -1.92 -30.47 7.33
CA ALA A 321 -1.57 -29.98 6.01
C ALA A 321 -2.11 -28.56 5.82
N LEU A 322 -1.40 -27.73 5.05
CA LEU A 322 -1.86 -26.41 4.63
C LEU A 322 -2.13 -26.43 3.14
N ARG A 323 -3.34 -26.05 2.74
CA ARG A 323 -3.66 -25.78 1.34
C ARG A 323 -3.47 -24.30 1.09
N THR A 324 -2.50 -23.97 0.25
CA THR A 324 -2.11 -22.58 -0.04
C THR A 324 -2.30 -22.27 -1.51
N ARG A 325 -2.89 -21.12 -1.80
CA ARG A 325 -3.03 -20.53 -3.13
C ARG A 325 -2.28 -19.20 -3.11
N LYS A 326 -1.37 -18.99 -4.05
CA LYS A 326 -0.60 -17.74 -4.17
C LYS A 326 -0.69 -17.22 -5.58
N ALA A 327 -0.76 -15.91 -5.71
CA ALA A 327 -0.57 -15.24 -6.97
C ALA A 327 0.12 -13.90 -6.70
N GLY A 328 0.85 -13.42 -7.71
CA GLY A 328 1.61 -12.19 -7.62
C GLY A 328 1.71 -11.57 -8.99
N THR A 329 1.43 -10.27 -9.09
CA THR A 329 1.48 -9.55 -10.36
C THR A 329 1.89 -8.11 -10.18
N THR A 330 2.21 -7.46 -11.30
CA THR A 330 2.25 -6.01 -11.37
C THR A 330 1.48 -5.57 -12.61
N VAL A 331 0.49 -4.71 -12.41
CA VAL A 331 -0.37 -4.20 -13.49
C VAL A 331 -0.48 -2.69 -13.43
N GLU A 332 -0.94 -2.09 -14.53
CA GLU A 332 -1.19 -0.67 -14.63
C GLU A 332 -2.62 -0.44 -15.13
N LEU A 333 -3.41 0.30 -14.35
CA LEU A 333 -4.86 0.42 -14.52
C LEU A 333 -5.28 1.88 -14.38
N GLY A 334 -6.38 2.27 -15.01
CA GLY A 334 -7.08 3.53 -14.76
C GLY A 334 -7.91 3.51 -13.47
N ASP A 335 -8.38 4.68 -13.04
CA ASP A 335 -9.31 4.80 -11.92
C ASP A 335 -10.63 4.10 -12.22
N GLY A 336 -11.02 3.15 -11.36
CA GLY A 336 -12.22 2.33 -11.50
C GLY A 336 -12.07 1.13 -12.43
N GLU A 337 -10.90 0.92 -13.04
CA GLU A 337 -10.66 -0.25 -13.88
C GLU A 337 -10.41 -1.50 -13.03
N SER A 338 -10.85 -2.63 -13.59
CA SER A 338 -10.67 -3.96 -13.00
C SER A 338 -9.82 -4.82 -13.92
N PHE A 339 -9.05 -5.73 -13.34
CA PHE A 339 -8.33 -6.75 -14.09
C PHE A 339 -8.44 -8.12 -13.43
N ILE A 340 -8.27 -9.16 -14.23
CA ILE A 340 -8.26 -10.55 -13.78
C ILE A 340 -6.81 -11.00 -13.66
N LEU A 341 -6.43 -11.38 -12.44
CA LEU A 341 -5.07 -11.79 -12.03
C LEU A 341 -4.68 -13.15 -12.62
N GLY A 342 -5.62 -14.08 -12.68
CA GLY A 342 -5.40 -15.43 -13.19
C GLY A 342 -6.61 -16.33 -12.99
N GLY A 343 -6.64 -17.41 -13.77
CA GLY A 343 -7.64 -18.48 -13.73
C GLY A 343 -6.96 -19.84 -13.65
N LEU A 344 -7.25 -20.65 -12.62
CA LEU A 344 -6.85 -22.06 -12.59
C LEU A 344 -8.09 -22.92 -12.79
N ILE A 345 -8.12 -23.67 -13.90
CA ILE A 345 -9.15 -24.66 -14.19
C ILE A 345 -8.55 -26.03 -13.88
N SER A 346 -9.05 -26.70 -12.85
CA SER A 346 -8.76 -28.12 -12.61
C SER A 346 -9.97 -28.94 -13.01
N ARG A 347 -9.74 -30.05 -13.71
CA ARG A 347 -10.77 -31.03 -14.07
C ARG A 347 -10.27 -32.42 -13.72
N GLU A 348 -11.06 -33.16 -12.97
CA GLU A 348 -10.83 -34.56 -12.61
C GLU A 348 -12.05 -35.37 -13.06
N ASP A 349 -11.83 -36.32 -13.98
CA ASP A 349 -12.87 -37.23 -14.45
C ASP A 349 -12.59 -38.63 -13.89
N LYS A 350 -13.57 -39.21 -13.21
CA LYS A 350 -13.53 -40.56 -12.62
C LYS A 350 -14.68 -41.39 -13.16
N GLU A 351 -14.35 -42.37 -13.97
CA GLU A 351 -15.30 -43.31 -14.54
C GLU A 351 -15.28 -44.63 -13.76
N ASN A 352 -16.46 -45.18 -13.50
CA ASN A 352 -16.65 -46.45 -12.85
C ASN A 352 -17.66 -47.27 -13.64
N LEU A 353 -17.28 -48.48 -14.03
CA LEU A 353 -18.16 -49.41 -14.74
C LEU A 353 -18.27 -50.69 -13.94
N LYS A 354 -19.48 -50.99 -13.46
CA LYS A 354 -19.82 -52.30 -12.90
C LYS A 354 -20.73 -53.01 -13.90
N LYS A 355 -20.37 -54.21 -14.32
CA LYS A 355 -21.19 -55.01 -15.25
C LYS A 355 -21.18 -56.48 -14.86
N ILE A 356 -22.25 -57.19 -15.20
CA ILE A 356 -22.26 -58.65 -15.14
C ILE A 356 -21.47 -59.18 -16.35
N PRO A 357 -20.47 -60.06 -16.18
CA PRO A 357 -19.73 -60.64 -17.30
C PRO A 357 -20.69 -61.38 -18.25
N LEU A 358 -20.33 -61.44 -19.55
CA LEU A 358 -21.14 -61.96 -20.67
C LEU A 358 -22.33 -61.08 -21.07
N ILE A 359 -23.33 -60.91 -20.20
CA ILE A 359 -24.60 -60.25 -20.56
C ILE A 359 -24.53 -58.72 -20.55
N GLY A 360 -23.58 -58.13 -19.80
CA GLY A 360 -23.36 -56.67 -19.77
C GLY A 360 -22.71 -56.09 -21.03
N ASP A 361 -22.16 -56.95 -21.90
CA ASP A 361 -21.48 -56.54 -23.14
C ASP A 361 -22.38 -56.63 -24.38
N ILE A 362 -23.60 -57.14 -24.25
CA ILE A 362 -24.57 -57.20 -25.36
C ILE A 362 -24.99 -55.76 -25.75
N PRO A 363 -24.85 -55.36 -27.02
CA PRO A 363 -25.33 -54.06 -27.47
C PRO A 363 -26.83 -53.88 -27.15
N ILE A 364 -27.21 -52.69 -26.71
CA ILE A 364 -28.58 -52.30 -26.35
C ILE A 364 -29.10 -53.03 -25.08
N LEU A 365 -29.16 -54.36 -25.07
CA LEU A 365 -29.70 -55.17 -23.97
C LEU A 365 -28.79 -55.21 -22.74
N GLY A 366 -27.48 -55.09 -22.91
CA GLY A 366 -26.51 -55.06 -21.83
C GLY A 366 -26.61 -53.83 -20.93
N ALA A 367 -27.33 -52.79 -21.35
CA ALA A 367 -27.59 -51.59 -20.54
C ALA A 367 -28.39 -51.90 -19.27
N LEU A 368 -29.23 -52.95 -19.26
CA LEU A 368 -29.97 -53.40 -18.07
C LEU A 368 -29.09 -54.18 -17.08
N PHE A 369 -27.91 -54.64 -17.51
CA PHE A 369 -27.01 -55.49 -16.73
C PHE A 369 -25.67 -54.81 -16.40
N ARG A 370 -25.60 -53.49 -16.58
CA ARG A 370 -24.44 -52.66 -16.24
C ARG A 370 -24.86 -51.38 -15.53
N LYS A 371 -24.00 -50.91 -14.65
CA LYS A 371 -24.06 -49.63 -13.94
C LYS A 371 -22.82 -48.84 -14.30
N THR A 372 -23.03 -47.69 -14.91
CA THR A 372 -21.98 -46.72 -15.22
C THR A 372 -22.13 -45.54 -14.28
N GLY A 373 -21.01 -45.14 -13.69
CA GLY A 373 -20.90 -43.94 -12.88
C GLY A 373 -19.79 -43.07 -13.46
N THR A 374 -20.10 -41.84 -13.84
CA THR A 374 -19.12 -40.85 -14.26
C THR A 374 -19.16 -39.70 -13.28
N GLN A 375 -18.04 -39.43 -12.63
CA GLN A 375 -17.87 -38.28 -11.75
C GLN A 375 -16.89 -37.31 -12.39
N THR A 376 -17.35 -36.11 -12.74
CA THR A 376 -16.54 -35.01 -13.26
C THR A 376 -16.50 -33.89 -12.24
N LYS A 377 -15.34 -33.67 -11.64
CA LYS A 377 -15.10 -32.56 -10.73
C LYS A 377 -14.32 -31.47 -11.46
N ARG A 378 -14.89 -30.27 -11.54
CA ARG A 378 -14.24 -29.07 -12.07
C ARG A 378 -14.12 -28.01 -10.99
N SER A 379 -12.95 -27.38 -10.87
CA SER A 379 -12.76 -26.22 -10.00
C SER A 379 -12.10 -25.09 -10.78
N GLU A 380 -12.72 -23.91 -10.76
CA GLU A 380 -12.23 -22.69 -11.39
C GLU A 380 -11.96 -21.65 -10.29
N LEU A 381 -10.72 -21.20 -10.15
CA LEU A 381 -10.36 -20.08 -9.27
C LEU A 381 -10.20 -18.82 -10.11
N VAL A 382 -10.89 -17.73 -9.76
CA VAL A 382 -10.76 -16.43 -10.42
C VAL A 382 -10.41 -15.38 -9.37
N VAL A 383 -9.39 -14.57 -9.67
CA VAL A 383 -8.97 -13.44 -8.83
C VAL A 383 -9.15 -12.14 -9.62
N ILE A 384 -9.95 -11.23 -9.08
CA ILE A 384 -10.28 -9.94 -9.69
C ILE A 384 -9.78 -8.83 -8.78
N ALA A 385 -9.03 -7.88 -9.31
CA ALA A 385 -8.62 -6.69 -8.57
C ALA A 385 -9.15 -5.44 -9.26
N THR A 386 -9.73 -4.54 -8.47
CA THR A 386 -10.29 -3.25 -8.90
C THR A 386 -9.62 -2.14 -8.12
N VAL A 387 -9.18 -1.10 -8.81
CA VAL A 387 -8.48 0.03 -8.19
C VAL A 387 -9.33 1.29 -8.27
N ASN A 388 -9.30 2.12 -7.24
CA ASN A 388 -9.93 3.44 -7.27
C ASN A 388 -9.00 4.47 -6.63
N LEU A 389 -8.95 5.66 -7.19
CA LEU A 389 -8.38 6.81 -6.50
C LEU A 389 -9.39 7.32 -5.49
N VAL A 390 -8.99 7.49 -4.24
CA VAL A 390 -9.88 7.87 -3.15
C VAL A 390 -9.34 9.06 -2.36
N LYS A 391 -10.24 9.81 -1.73
CA LYS A 391 -9.88 10.92 -0.85
C LYS A 391 -10.23 10.60 0.61
N PRO A 392 -9.40 11.05 1.58
CA PRO A 392 -9.71 10.88 2.99
C PRO A 392 -11.03 11.57 3.36
N MET A 393 -11.84 10.91 4.18
CA MET A 393 -13.12 11.42 4.68
C MET A 393 -12.98 12.06 6.06
N GLN A 394 -13.85 13.01 6.39
CA GLN A 394 -13.96 13.54 7.75
C GLN A 394 -14.70 12.56 8.65
N SER A 395 -14.30 12.45 9.92
CA SER A 395 -14.81 11.46 10.89
C SER A 395 -16.33 11.45 11.09
N LYS A 396 -17.02 12.56 10.76
CA LYS A 396 -18.48 12.69 10.86
C LYS A 396 -19.24 11.77 9.90
N ASP A 397 -18.59 11.33 8.81
CA ASP A 397 -19.18 10.50 7.77
C ASP A 397 -18.79 9.01 7.90
N VAL A 398 -18.05 8.64 8.95
CA VAL A 398 -17.63 7.26 9.21
C VAL A 398 -18.74 6.49 9.93
N GLY A 399 -19.41 5.58 9.23
CA GLY A 399 -20.36 4.64 9.82
C GLY A 399 -19.66 3.35 10.22
N LEU A 400 -19.49 3.12 11.53
CA LEU A 400 -19.06 1.81 12.03
C LEU A 400 -20.27 0.87 12.10
N PRO A 401 -20.10 -0.43 11.75
CA PRO A 401 -21.16 -1.40 11.97
C PRO A 401 -21.39 -1.55 13.48
N ASP A 402 -22.60 -1.26 13.94
CA ASP A 402 -23.01 -1.60 15.30
C ASP A 402 -23.52 -3.06 15.31
N PHE A 403 -23.01 -3.87 16.23
CA PHE A 403 -23.46 -5.24 16.39
C PHE A 403 -24.78 -5.23 17.14
N MET A 404 -25.88 -5.17 16.40
CA MET A 404 -27.22 -5.34 16.95
C MET A 404 -27.33 -6.75 17.56
N LYS A 405 -27.34 -6.85 18.88
CA LYS A 405 -27.63 -8.10 19.58
C LYS A 405 -29.10 -8.45 19.34
N THR A 406 -29.39 -9.41 18.48
CA THR A 406 -30.73 -10.01 18.39
C THR A 406 -31.06 -10.64 19.73
N SER A 407 -32.22 -10.29 20.31
CA SER A 407 -32.66 -10.92 21.55
C SER A 407 -32.94 -12.41 21.31
N THR A 408 -32.61 -13.27 22.27
CA THR A 408 -32.88 -14.72 22.19
C THR A 408 -34.35 -15.02 21.88
N LEU A 409 -35.28 -14.20 22.41
CA LEU A 409 -36.72 -14.31 22.14
C LEU A 409 -37.07 -13.98 20.69
N GLU A 410 -36.44 -12.98 20.08
CA GLU A 410 -36.68 -12.59 18.69
C GLU A 410 -36.23 -13.69 17.71
N ARG A 411 -35.09 -14.34 18.01
CA ARG A 411 -34.58 -15.50 17.26
C ARG A 411 -35.45 -16.74 17.46
N PHE A 412 -35.99 -16.93 18.67
CA PHE A 412 -36.88 -18.06 18.99
C PHE A 412 -38.22 -17.97 18.25
N PHE A 413 -38.81 -16.77 18.15
CA PHE A 413 -40.08 -16.56 17.46
C PHE A 413 -39.95 -16.25 15.95
N ASN A 414 -38.73 -16.30 15.40
CA ASN A 414 -38.43 -15.89 14.02
C ASN A 414 -39.04 -14.52 13.67
N TYR A 415 -39.06 -13.61 14.65
CA TYR A 415 -39.62 -12.28 14.53
C TYR A 415 -38.50 -11.28 14.28
N THR A 416 -37.69 -11.50 13.23
CA THR A 416 -36.77 -10.48 12.73
C THR A 416 -37.56 -9.52 11.85
N PHE A 417 -38.16 -8.51 12.46
CA PHE A 417 -38.71 -7.38 11.70
C PHE A 417 -37.56 -6.75 10.88
N ILE A 418 -37.81 -6.49 9.60
CA ILE A 418 -36.89 -5.87 8.65
C ILE A 418 -36.54 -4.47 9.15
N ARG A 419 -35.57 -4.37 10.05
CA ARG A 419 -35.02 -3.10 10.52
C ARG A 419 -33.58 -3.02 10.09
N GLU A 420 -33.37 -2.97 8.78
CA GLU A 420 -32.08 -2.58 8.22
C GLU A 420 -31.85 -1.12 8.61
N SER A 421 -31.08 -0.91 9.68
CA SER A 421 -30.86 0.43 10.20
C SER A 421 -30.14 1.26 9.12
N LYS A 422 -30.48 2.54 9.01
CA LYS A 422 -29.77 3.46 8.11
C LYS A 422 -28.26 3.42 8.36
N GLN A 423 -27.85 3.21 9.61
CA GLN A 423 -26.45 3.07 10.01
C GLN A 423 -25.81 1.78 9.49
N GLU A 424 -26.51 0.65 9.48
CA GLU A 424 -26.01 -0.59 8.88
C GLU A 424 -25.81 -0.46 7.37
N LYS A 425 -26.75 0.19 6.66
CA LYS A 425 -26.58 0.50 5.23
C LYS A 425 -25.39 1.42 4.99
N LEU A 426 -25.23 2.45 5.81
CA LEU A 426 -24.10 3.38 5.73
C LEU A 426 -22.77 2.68 6.05
N ALA A 427 -22.74 1.81 7.06
CA ALA A 427 -21.55 1.04 7.43
C ALA A 427 -21.17 0.02 6.35
N LYS A 428 -22.13 -0.73 5.80
CA LYS A 428 -21.89 -1.64 4.67
C LYS A 428 -21.35 -0.89 3.45
N LYS A 429 -21.96 0.26 3.12
CA LYS A 429 -21.49 1.12 2.02
C LYS A 429 -20.07 1.62 2.29
N PHE A 430 -19.80 2.13 3.50
CA PHE A 430 -18.49 2.63 3.91
C PHE A 430 -17.40 1.55 3.79
N LEU A 431 -17.65 0.35 4.33
CA LEU A 431 -16.72 -0.80 4.25
C LEU A 431 -16.49 -1.25 2.80
N SER A 432 -17.54 -1.25 1.96
CA SER A 432 -17.40 -1.61 0.54
C SER A 432 -16.55 -0.64 -0.25
N GLN A 433 -16.47 0.63 0.18
CA GLN A 433 -15.64 1.67 -0.43
C GLN A 433 -14.26 1.80 0.25
N GLY A 434 -13.93 0.91 1.17
CA GLY A 434 -12.65 0.91 1.89
C GLY A 434 -12.52 2.05 2.90
N GLY A 435 -13.64 2.67 3.27
CA GLY A 435 -13.68 3.80 4.19
C GLY A 435 -13.51 5.19 3.55
N PHE A 436 -13.77 5.33 2.25
CA PHE A 436 -13.55 6.58 1.51
C PHE A 436 -14.72 6.95 0.56
N ILE A 437 -14.80 8.22 0.13
CA ILE A 437 -15.72 8.68 -0.94
C ILE A 437 -14.94 8.77 -2.27
N LYS A 438 -15.61 8.40 -3.37
CA LYS A 438 -15.14 8.63 -4.74
C LYS A 438 -15.10 10.11 -5.12
#